data_AF-A0A1I4F0V5-F1
#
_entry.id   AF-A0A1I4F0V5-F1
#
_cell.length_a   1.000
_cell.length_b   1.000
_cell.length_c   1.000
_cell.angle_alpha   90.00
_cell.angle_beta   90.00
_cell.angle_gamma   90.00
#
_symmetry.space_group_name_H-M   'P 1'
#
loop_
_entity.id
_entity.type
_entity.pdbx_description
1 polymer ?
#
loop_
_entity_poly.entity_id
_entity_poly.type
_entity_poly.pdbx_seq_one_letter_code
_entity_poly.pdbx_strand_id
1 'polypeptide(L)'
;MREIHTVTEAWDFQCLRCLHVWEDVYEACHADDGRPVVWRRRGIVTTAPWADQTCPGCSAPQVKPLPARGRRDIPRVPPQG
;
A
#
# COMPACT_ATOMS: atom_id res chain seq x y z
N MET A 1 23.88 -3.68 13.03
CA MET A 1 23.33 -3.54 11.67
C MET A 1 21.83 -3.41 11.84
N ARG A 2 21.22 -2.31 11.39
CA ARG A 2 19.80 -2.05 11.61
C ARG A 2 19.02 -2.84 10.57
N GLU A 3 18.24 -3.82 10.99
CA GLU A 3 17.46 -4.62 10.04
C GLU A 3 16.21 -3.83 9.66
N ILE A 4 16.11 -3.49 8.37
CA ILE A 4 14.92 -2.88 7.80
C ILE A 4 14.22 -4.00 7.05
N HIS A 5 13.06 -4.40 7.53
CA HIS A 5 12.22 -5.38 6.86
C HIS A 5 11.19 -4.63 6.01
N THR A 6 11.17 -4.92 4.72
CA THR A 6 10.21 -4.36 3.78
C THR A 6 9.25 -5.45 3.36
N VAL A 7 7.98 -5.25 3.68
CA VAL A 7 6.88 -6.13 3.28
C VAL A 7 6.14 -5.48 2.12
N THR A 8 5.85 -6.24 1.06
CA THR A 8 5.04 -5.76 -0.06
C THR A 8 3.61 -6.24 0.10
N GLU A 9 2.67 -5.30 0.10
CA GLU A 9 1.25 -5.54 0.34
C GLU A 9 0.41 -5.02 -0.83
N ALA A 10 -0.44 -5.86 -1.39
CA ALA A 10 -1.50 -5.42 -2.29
C ALA A 10 -2.72 -4.97 -1.49
N TRP A 11 -3.29 -3.84 -1.90
CA TRP A 11 -4.45 -3.23 -1.31
C TRP A 11 -5.52 -2.99 -2.37
N ASP A 12 -6.71 -3.52 -2.12
CA ASP A 12 -7.90 -3.24 -2.91
C ASP A 12 -8.59 -1.99 -2.37
N PHE A 13 -9.00 -1.11 -3.28
CA PHE A 13 -9.72 0.11 -2.95
C PHE A 13 -11.02 0.19 -3.73
N GLN A 14 -12.04 0.76 -3.11
CA GLN A 14 -13.30 1.08 -3.75
C GLN A 14 -13.61 2.56 -3.59
N CYS A 15 -13.89 3.24 -4.71
CA CYS A 15 -14.42 4.58 -4.67
C CYS A 15 -15.91 4.55 -4.31
N LEU A 16 -16.31 5.27 -3.26
CA LEU A 16 -17.70 5.39 -2.86
C LEU A 16 -18.51 6.34 -3.77
N ARG A 17 -17.84 7.08 -4.66
CA ARG A 17 -18.47 8.02 -5.60
C ARG A 17 -18.83 7.37 -6.94
N CYS A 18 -17.87 6.71 -7.59
CA CYS A 18 -18.08 6.10 -8.91
C CYS A 18 -18.06 4.56 -8.88
N LEU A 19 -17.92 3.96 -7.69
CA LEU A 19 -17.86 2.51 -7.49
C LEU A 19 -16.70 1.81 -8.18
N HIS A 20 -15.74 2.57 -8.72
CA HIS A 20 -14.52 2.02 -9.31
C HIS A 20 -13.70 1.28 -8.25
N VAL A 21 -13.28 0.06 -8.59
CA VAL A 21 -12.43 -0.79 -7.76
C VAL A 21 -11.08 -0.92 -8.45
N TRP A 22 -10.00 -0.76 -7.70
CA TRP A 22 -8.64 -0.95 -8.20
C TRP A 22 -7.74 -1.55 -7.13
N GLU A 23 -6.69 -2.21 -7.57
CA GLU A 23 -5.62 -2.73 -6.73
C GLU A 23 -4.42 -1.79 -6.82
N ASP A 24 -3.74 -1.55 -5.71
CA ASP A 24 -2.47 -0.84 -5.67
C ASP A 24 -1.50 -1.52 -4.68
N VAL A 25 -0.20 -1.40 -4.94
CA VAL A 25 0.83 -2.14 -4.22
C VAL A 25 1.67 -1.17 -3.40
N TYR A 26 1.72 -1.45 -2.09
CA TYR A 26 2.45 -0.69 -1.10
C TYR A 26 3.61 -1.49 -0.53
N GLU A 27 4.68 -0.81 -0.16
CA GLU A 27 5.81 -1.35 0.56
C GLU A 27 5.78 -0.80 1.99
N ALA A 28 5.54 -1.67 2.96
CA ALA A 28 5.64 -1.37 4.38
C ALA A 28 7.08 -1.63 4.83
N CYS A 29 7.87 -0.57 4.99
CA CYS A 29 9.21 -0.66 5.56
C CYS A 29 9.10 -0.47 7.07
N HIS A 30 9.27 -1.55 7.83
CA HIS A 30 9.43 -1.42 9.26
C HIS A 30 10.90 -1.48 9.67
N ALA A 31 11.21 -0.70 10.69
CA ALA A 31 12.53 -0.64 11.30
C ALA A 31 12.39 -1.25 12.69
N ASP A 32 13.26 -2.21 13.00
CA ASP A 32 13.27 -2.98 14.25
C ASP A 32 13.38 -2.10 15.53
N ASP A 33 13.77 -0.84 15.36
CA ASP A 33 13.93 0.18 16.39
C ASP A 33 12.61 0.75 16.96
N GLY A 34 11.46 0.11 16.73
CA GLY A 34 10.15 0.60 17.18
C GLY A 34 9.70 1.91 16.51
N ARG A 35 10.32 2.27 15.39
CA ARG A 35 9.95 3.45 14.60
C ARG A 35 8.69 3.17 13.77
N PRO A 36 7.90 4.23 13.46
CA PRO A 36 6.70 4.06 12.64
C PRO A 36 7.04 3.45 11.27
N VAL A 37 6.15 2.60 10.77
CA VAL A 37 6.25 1.97 9.45
C VAL A 37 6.29 3.07 8.38
N VAL A 38 7.33 3.05 7.56
CA VAL A 38 7.44 3.94 6.39
C VAL A 38 6.75 3.25 5.22
N TRP A 39 5.68 3.86 4.74
CA TRP A 39 4.95 3.37 3.58
C TRP A 39 5.56 3.93 2.30
N ARG A 40 5.70 3.08 1.29
CA ARG A 40 6.09 3.49 -0.06
C ARG A 40 5.10 2.94 -1.06
N ARG A 41 4.86 3.70 -2.13
CA ARG A 41 4.08 3.27 -3.30
C ARG A 41 4.97 3.42 -4.50
N ARG A 42 5.28 2.31 -5.18
CA ARG A 42 6.19 2.27 -6.34
C ARG A 42 7.54 2.97 -6.05
N GLY A 43 8.10 2.75 -4.86
CA GLY A 43 9.34 3.38 -4.39
C GLY A 43 9.21 4.82 -3.84
N ILE A 44 8.06 5.48 -3.95
CA ILE A 44 7.84 6.85 -3.45
C ILE A 44 7.28 6.79 -2.03
N VAL A 45 7.88 7.51 -1.08
CA VAL A 45 7.36 7.62 0.29
C VAL A 45 5.97 8.25 0.29
N THR A 46 5.04 7.61 0.98
CA THR A 46 3.63 8.01 1.01
C THR A 46 3.05 7.80 2.41
N THR A 47 1.81 8.24 2.62
CA THR A 47 1.05 7.95 3.82
C THR A 47 0.59 6.49 3.83
N ALA A 48 0.03 6.03 4.95
CA ALA A 48 -0.54 4.70 4.99
C ALA A 48 -1.64 4.54 3.92
N PRO A 49 -1.81 3.34 3.34
CA PRO A 49 -2.76 3.09 2.25
C PRO A 49 -4.22 3.44 2.60
N TRP A 50 -4.59 3.44 3.88
CA TRP A 50 -5.93 3.85 4.33
C TRP A 50 -6.07 5.34 4.65
N ALA A 51 -4.98 6.12 4.64
CA ALA A 51 -4.97 7.50 5.11
C ALA A 51 -5.29 8.51 4.01
N ASP A 52 -4.70 8.35 2.82
CA ASP A 52 -4.87 9.32 1.72
C ASP A 52 -4.89 8.61 0.37
N GLN A 53 -6.09 8.38 -0.19
CA GLN A 53 -6.26 7.77 -1.50
C GLN A 53 -7.24 8.58 -2.33
N THR A 54 -6.89 8.74 -3.60
CA THR A 54 -7.73 9.43 -4.58
C THR A 54 -8.12 8.45 -5.67
N CYS A 55 -9.41 8.41 -6.03
CA CYS A 55 -9.88 7.53 -7.08
C CYS A 55 -9.24 7.89 -8.44
N PRO A 56 -8.62 6.94 -9.15
CA PRO A 56 -8.02 7.21 -10.46
C PRO A 56 -9.06 7.51 -11.55
N GLY A 57 -10.31 7.07 -11.38
CA GLY A 57 -11.38 7.29 -12.36
C GLY A 57 -12.13 8.62 -12.22
N CYS A 58 -12.29 9.15 -11.00
CA CYS A 58 -13.12 10.33 -10.76
C CYS A 58 -12.51 11.39 -9.83
N SER A 59 -11.24 11.20 -9.44
CA SER A 59 -10.46 12.06 -8.55
C SER A 59 -11.10 12.37 -7.19
N ALA A 60 -12.12 11.60 -6.77
CA ALA A 60 -12.75 11.79 -5.48
C ALA A 60 -11.90 11.19 -4.35
N PRO A 61 -11.82 11.85 -3.18
CA PRO A 61 -11.12 11.35 -1.99
C PRO A 61 -11.97 10.32 -1.21
N GLN A 62 -13.20 10.07 -1.64
CA GLN A 62 -14.12 9.13 -1.00
C GLN A 62 -13.76 7.70 -1.39
N VAL A 63 -12.66 7.22 -0.82
CA VAL A 63 -12.08 5.90 -1.11
C VAL A 63 -12.08 5.06 0.15
N LYS A 64 -12.55 3.83 0.02
CA LYS A 64 -12.54 2.84 1.11
C LYS A 64 -11.56 1.73 0.76
N PRO A 65 -10.57 1.43 1.63
CA PRO A 65 -9.80 0.21 1.51
C PRO A 65 -10.73 -0.98 1.78
N LEU A 66 -10.71 -1.95 0.87
CA LEU A 66 -11.42 -3.20 1.04
C LEU A 66 -10.55 -4.15 1.88
N PRO A 67 -11.15 -5.00 2.73
CA PRO A 67 -10.40 -6.04 3.40
C PRO A 67 -9.83 -6.97 2.32
N ALA A 68 -8.50 -7.07 2.26
CA ALA A 68 -7.82 -7.99 1.35
C ALA A 68 -8.45 -9.38 1.52
N ARG A 69 -8.84 -10.03 0.42
CA ARG A 69 -9.23 -11.44 0.44
C ARG A 69 -7.96 -12.29 0.68
N GLY A 70 -7.51 -12.30 1.94
CA GLY A 70 -6.20 -12.78 2.34
C GLY A 70 -5.13 -11.75 2.00
N ARG A 71 -4.56 -11.09 3.02
CA ARG A 71 -3.26 -10.41 2.86
C ARG A 71 -2.26 -11.46 2.38
N ARG A 72 -2.06 -11.56 1.08
CA ARG A 72 -0.87 -12.20 0.53
C ARG A 72 0.24 -11.18 0.77
N ASP A 73 1.05 -11.44 1.79
CA ASP A 73 2.42 -10.96 1.80
C ASP A 73 2.99 -11.33 0.42
N ILE A 74 3.15 -10.34 -0.45
CA ILE A 74 3.73 -10.58 -1.77
C ILE A 74 5.22 -10.68 -1.49
N PRO A 75 5.86 -11.85 -1.66
CA PRO A 75 7.30 -11.94 -1.49
C PRO A 75 7.91 -10.95 -2.48
N ARG A 76 8.70 -10.02 -1.96
CA ARG A 76 9.41 -9.04 -2.78
C ARG A 76 10.38 -9.82 -3.66
N VAL A 77 10.00 -10.10 -4.91
CA VAL A 77 10.90 -10.72 -5.88
C VAL A 77 12.04 -9.72 -6.08
N PRO A 78 13.30 -10.05 -5.72
CA PRO A 78 14.42 -9.17 -6.00
C PRO A 78 14.51 -8.98 -7.53
N PRO A 79 14.85 -7.77 -8.02
CA PRO A 79 15.08 -7.58 -9.44
C PRO A 79 16.19 -8.54 -9.89
N GLN A 80 15.85 -9.47 -10.78
CA GLN A 80 16.83 -10.29 -11.48
C GLN A 80 17.35 -9.47 -12.66
N GLY A 81 18.64 -9.09 -12.63
CA GLY A 81 19.33 -8.45 -13.75
C GLY A 81 20.15 -7.24 -13.35
#